data_AF-K3WK24-F1
#
_entry.id   AF-K3WK24-F1
#
_cell.length_a   1.000
_cell.length_b   1.000
_cell.length_c   1.000
_cell.angle_alpha   90.00
_cell.angle_beta   90.00
_cell.angle_gamma   90.00
#
_symmetry.space_group_name_H-M   'P 1'
#
loop_
_entity.id
_entity.type
_entity.pdbx_description
1 polymer ?
#
loop_
_entity_poly.entity_id
_entity_poly.type
_entity_poly.pdbx_seq_one_letter_code
_entity_poly.pdbx_strand_id
1 'polypeptide(L)'
;MPPKAKAKARPRVVYRLTKAQMAVPVRIHLTNKQKTFLRAHRRENPDLKLQELCDWAKETFALPNAPAVSALSTVLKQPDITDKAAEQIKVNRKRETRVLEEELCAWIAQCEELGMPRLTGSAIRNQAQTICRERLARDDISSEERAALSALRFSNGWLHGFQTRYRSAAHGDGGCSGNARTGQQRGRKPVTMLSVLN
;
A
#
# COMPACT_ATOMS: atom_id res chain seq x y z
N MET A 1 -27.26 68.83 -18.55
CA MET A 1 -27.28 67.42 -18.98
C MET A 1 -25.91 67.05 -19.55
N PRO A 2 -25.12 66.16 -18.92
CA PRO A 2 -23.93 65.60 -19.55
C PRO A 2 -24.21 64.23 -20.20
N PRO A 3 -23.52 63.87 -21.29
CA PRO A 3 -23.76 62.63 -22.03
C PRO A 3 -23.13 61.41 -21.33
N LYS A 4 -23.88 60.29 -21.30
CA LYS A 4 -23.42 59.01 -20.71
C LYS A 4 -22.32 58.38 -21.58
N ALA A 5 -21.15 58.15 -20.99
CA ALA A 5 -20.05 57.42 -21.61
C ALA A 5 -20.42 55.95 -21.87
N LYS A 6 -20.24 55.47 -23.11
CA LYS A 6 -20.45 54.07 -23.48
C LYS A 6 -19.29 53.21 -22.97
N ALA A 7 -19.59 52.24 -22.12
CA ALA A 7 -18.63 51.23 -21.66
C ALA A 7 -18.21 50.33 -22.85
N LYS A 8 -16.92 50.34 -23.19
CA LYS A 8 -16.34 49.43 -24.19
C LYS A 8 -16.28 48.02 -23.58
N ALA A 9 -17.01 47.07 -24.16
CA ALA A 9 -16.92 45.66 -23.78
C ALA A 9 -15.51 45.12 -24.09
N ARG A 10 -14.84 44.55 -23.08
CA ARG A 10 -13.57 43.84 -23.28
C ARG A 10 -13.85 42.50 -23.98
N PRO A 11 -13.09 42.12 -25.02
CA PRO A 11 -13.24 40.82 -25.65
C PRO A 11 -12.81 39.72 -24.67
N ARG A 12 -13.64 38.67 -24.54
CA ARG A 12 -13.29 37.43 -23.85
C ARG A 12 -12.24 36.71 -24.69
N VAL A 13 -10.99 36.76 -24.25
CA VAL A 13 -9.92 35.91 -24.80
C VAL A 13 -10.22 34.47 -24.36
N VAL A 14 -10.75 33.67 -25.28
CA VAL A 14 -10.91 32.23 -25.07
C VAL A 14 -9.57 31.59 -25.42
N TYR A 15 -8.76 31.28 -24.42
CA TYR A 15 -7.52 30.53 -24.63
C TYR A 15 -7.86 29.12 -25.09
N ARG A 16 -7.66 28.82 -26.38
CA ARG A 16 -7.57 27.44 -26.85
C ARG A 16 -6.21 26.89 -26.44
N LEU A 17 -6.16 26.18 -25.32
CA LEU A 17 -4.96 25.45 -24.89
C LEU A 17 -4.67 24.35 -25.91
N THR A 18 -3.42 24.25 -26.36
CA THR A 18 -2.98 23.25 -27.34
C THR A 18 -2.85 21.88 -26.66
N LYS A 19 -2.98 20.80 -27.44
CA LYS A 19 -2.94 19.40 -26.96
C LYS A 19 -1.69 19.05 -26.15
N ALA A 20 -0.57 19.76 -26.38
CA ALA A 20 0.66 19.65 -25.60
C ALA A 20 0.52 20.13 -24.15
N GLN A 21 -0.35 21.12 -23.89
CA GLN A 21 -0.64 21.61 -22.54
C GLN A 21 -1.68 20.76 -21.78
N MET A 22 -2.30 19.77 -22.45
CA MET A 22 -3.22 18.81 -21.84
C MET A 22 -2.53 17.53 -21.35
N ALA A 23 -1.23 17.38 -21.56
CA ALA A 23 -0.49 16.24 -21.03
C ALA A 23 -0.37 16.37 -19.51
N VAL A 24 -1.18 15.61 -18.78
CA VAL A 24 -1.07 15.51 -17.32
C VAL A 24 0.34 15.03 -16.99
N PRO A 25 1.12 15.74 -16.16
CA PRO A 25 2.46 15.30 -15.80
C PRO A 25 2.36 13.95 -15.09
N VAL A 26 2.84 12.90 -15.76
CA VAL A 26 2.89 11.55 -15.19
C VAL A 26 3.92 11.56 -14.08
N ARG A 27 3.45 11.36 -12.84
CA ARG A 27 4.32 11.26 -11.69
C ARG A 27 5.14 9.97 -11.77
N ILE A 28 6.45 10.12 -11.85
CA ILE A 28 7.37 8.98 -11.92
C ILE A 28 7.65 8.46 -10.52
N HIS A 29 7.61 7.14 -10.38
CA HIS A 29 7.96 6.42 -9.17
C HIS A 29 9.21 5.57 -9.41
N LEU A 30 10.35 6.00 -8.86
CA LEU A 30 11.59 5.20 -8.89
C LEU A 30 11.48 4.03 -7.90
N THR A 31 11.81 2.83 -8.38
CA THR A 31 11.95 1.63 -7.54
C THR A 31 13.19 1.71 -6.65
N ASN A 32 13.25 0.92 -5.58
CA ASN A 32 14.42 0.91 -4.69
C ASN A 32 15.70 0.48 -5.43
N LYS A 33 15.61 -0.53 -6.32
CA LYS A 33 16.73 -0.95 -7.18
C LYS A 33 17.25 0.21 -8.02
N GLN A 34 16.35 0.94 -8.71
CA GLN A 34 16.72 2.10 -9.51
C GLN A 34 17.38 3.21 -8.67
N LYS A 35 16.89 3.46 -7.45
CA LYS A 35 17.51 4.43 -6.53
C LYS A 35 18.93 4.01 -6.12
N THR A 36 19.16 2.72 -5.87
CA THR A 36 20.49 2.19 -5.54
C THR A 36 21.46 2.36 -6.70
N PHE A 37 21.05 1.99 -7.92
CA PHE A 37 21.86 2.23 -9.13
C PHE A 37 22.18 3.71 -9.32
N LEU A 38 21.21 4.58 -9.07
CA LEU A 38 21.40 6.02 -9.20
C LEU A 38 22.44 6.58 -8.23
N ARG A 39 22.48 6.05 -7.00
CA ARG A 39 23.51 6.43 -6.01
C ARG A 39 24.89 5.90 -6.38
N ALA A 40 24.97 4.66 -6.88
CA ALA A 40 26.22 4.10 -7.37
C ALA A 40 26.80 4.95 -8.50
N HIS A 41 25.97 5.30 -9.49
CA HIS A 41 26.39 6.14 -10.60
C HIS A 41 26.82 7.55 -10.18
N ARG A 42 26.14 8.15 -9.17
CA ARG A 42 26.56 9.42 -8.57
C ARG A 42 27.88 9.34 -7.81
N ARG A 43 28.17 8.19 -7.19
CA ARG A 43 29.42 7.95 -6.45
C ARG A 43 30.61 7.82 -7.41
N GLU A 44 30.39 7.15 -8.54
CA GLU A 44 31.39 7.03 -9.61
C GLU A 44 31.64 8.36 -10.34
N ASN A 45 30.63 9.25 -10.37
CA ASN A 45 30.69 10.52 -11.08
C ASN A 45 30.25 11.69 -10.18
N PRO A 46 31.11 12.15 -9.25
CA PRO A 46 30.76 13.19 -8.28
C PRO A 46 30.53 14.56 -8.92
N ASP A 47 31.19 14.84 -10.05
CA ASP A 47 31.17 16.15 -10.74
C ASP A 47 29.98 16.35 -11.67
N LEU A 48 29.22 15.29 -12.00
CA LEU A 48 28.05 15.40 -12.87
C LEU A 48 27.04 16.41 -12.30
N LYS A 49 26.35 17.15 -13.16
CA LYS A 49 25.25 17.99 -12.69
C LYS A 49 24.03 17.12 -12.40
N LEU A 50 23.19 17.57 -11.46
CA LEU A 50 21.96 16.83 -11.13
C LEU A 50 21.01 16.71 -12.32
N GLN A 51 21.04 17.67 -13.25
CA GLN A 51 20.22 17.64 -14.47
C GLN A 51 20.68 16.53 -15.42
N GLU A 52 21.99 16.40 -15.61
CA GLU A 52 22.58 15.32 -16.44
C GLU A 52 22.28 13.95 -15.82
N LEU A 53 22.26 13.86 -14.48
CA LEU A 53 21.86 12.64 -13.78
C LEU A 53 20.36 12.32 -13.95
N CYS A 54 19.49 13.33 -14.06
CA CYS A 54 18.08 13.13 -14.38
C CYS A 54 17.90 12.59 -15.81
N ASP A 55 18.62 13.16 -16.78
CA ASP A 55 18.56 12.73 -18.18
C ASP A 55 19.11 11.31 -18.33
N TRP A 56 20.25 11.01 -17.69
CA TRP A 56 20.79 9.65 -17.60
C TRP A 56 19.79 8.67 -16.98
N ALA A 57 19.11 9.05 -15.90
CA ALA A 57 18.11 8.19 -15.25
C ALA A 57 16.90 7.94 -16.16
N LYS A 58 16.51 8.93 -16.97
CA LYS A 58 15.43 8.77 -17.95
C LYS A 58 15.81 7.72 -19.00
N GLU A 59 17.00 7.84 -19.57
CA GLU A 59 17.50 6.95 -20.62
C GLU A 59 17.74 5.54 -20.08
N THR A 60 18.44 5.42 -18.95
CA THR A 60 18.82 4.14 -18.34
C THR A 60 17.62 3.34 -17.86
N PHE A 61 16.59 3.99 -17.33
CA PHE A 61 15.40 3.32 -16.79
C PHE A 61 14.18 3.36 -17.72
N ALA A 62 14.36 3.83 -18.97
CA ALA A 62 13.30 3.97 -19.97
C ALA A 62 12.05 4.69 -19.40
N LEU A 63 12.26 5.79 -18.66
CA LEU A 63 11.18 6.51 -18.00
C LEU A 63 10.42 7.40 -19.00
N PRO A 64 9.10 7.56 -18.84
CA PRO A 64 8.30 8.40 -19.74
C PRO A 64 8.74 9.87 -19.73
N ASN A 65 9.22 10.36 -18.58
CA ASN A 65 9.79 11.71 -18.43
C ASN A 65 11.09 11.65 -17.60
N ALA A 66 11.86 12.73 -17.61
CA ALA A 66 12.98 12.85 -16.67
C ALA A 66 12.44 13.04 -15.24
N PRO A 67 13.04 12.41 -14.21
CA PRO A 67 12.69 12.70 -12.84
C PRO A 67 12.98 14.17 -12.50
N ALA A 68 12.19 14.75 -11.59
CA ALA A 68 12.46 16.11 -11.13
C ALA A 68 13.79 16.16 -10.34
N VAL A 69 14.59 17.21 -10.54
CA VAL A 69 15.85 17.45 -9.81
C VAL A 69 15.66 17.38 -8.30
N SER A 70 14.55 17.95 -7.80
CA SER A 70 14.19 17.91 -6.39
C SER A 70 14.00 16.48 -5.89
N ALA A 71 13.30 15.64 -6.66
CA ALA A 71 13.10 14.23 -6.33
C ALA A 71 14.42 13.47 -6.33
N LEU A 72 15.30 13.74 -7.29
CA LEU A 72 16.64 13.15 -7.37
C LEU A 72 17.51 13.52 -6.16
N SER A 73 17.52 14.82 -5.81
CA SER A 73 18.24 15.34 -4.65
C SER A 73 17.77 14.67 -3.35
N THR A 74 16.46 14.47 -3.19
CA THR A 74 15.93 13.72 -2.04
C THR A 74 16.42 12.27 -2.03
N VAL A 75 16.42 11.58 -3.16
CA VAL A 75 16.90 10.18 -3.27
C VAL A 75 18.39 10.06 -2.90
N LEU A 76 19.22 11.01 -3.35
CA LEU A 76 20.65 11.04 -3.06
C LEU A 76 20.97 11.34 -1.60
N LYS A 77 20.14 12.15 -0.92
CA LYS A 77 20.30 12.47 0.52
C LYS A 77 19.87 11.33 1.44
N GLN A 78 19.06 10.39 0.95
CA GLN A 78 18.63 9.24 1.74
C GLN A 78 19.76 8.21 1.84
N PRO A 79 20.00 7.61 3.02
CA PRO A 79 21.04 6.60 3.20
C PRO A 79 20.78 5.37 2.30
N ASP A 80 21.85 4.64 2.00
CA ASP A 80 21.76 3.39 1.24
C ASP A 80 20.82 2.43 1.99
N ILE A 81 19.74 2.06 1.32
CA ILE A 81 18.81 1.05 1.80
C ILE A 81 19.56 -0.26 1.62
N THR A 82 20.18 -0.76 2.68
CA THR A 82 20.91 -2.03 2.70
C THR A 82 19.97 -3.14 2.22
N ASP A 83 20.49 -4.13 1.48
CA ASP A 83 19.69 -5.11 0.71
C ASP A 83 18.60 -5.83 1.51
N LYS A 84 18.76 -5.98 2.83
CA LYS A 84 17.74 -6.53 3.74
C LYS A 84 16.44 -5.71 3.83
N ALA A 85 16.47 -4.42 3.45
CA ALA A 85 15.31 -3.53 3.39
C ALA A 85 14.87 -3.19 1.95
N ALA A 86 15.52 -3.78 0.92
CA ALA A 86 15.20 -3.54 -0.48
C ALA A 86 14.13 -4.50 -1.02
N GLU A 87 14.10 -5.74 -0.53
CA GLU A 87 13.11 -6.76 -0.93
C GLU A 87 11.77 -6.63 -0.20
N GLN A 88 11.81 -6.12 1.03
CA GLN A 88 10.62 -5.84 1.81
C GLN A 88 10.65 -4.37 2.16
N ILE A 89 9.47 -3.74 2.13
CA ILE A 89 9.20 -2.38 2.64
C ILE A 89 9.05 -1.32 1.53
N LYS A 90 7.91 -1.39 0.83
CA LYS A 90 7.10 -0.17 0.63
C LYS A 90 6.92 0.43 2.02
N VAL A 91 7.56 1.57 2.28
CA VAL A 91 7.44 2.45 3.47
C VAL A 91 6.64 1.76 4.58
N ASN A 92 7.31 1.06 5.49
CA ASN A 92 6.70 0.49 6.67
C ASN A 92 6.45 1.68 7.59
N ARG A 93 5.47 2.51 7.22
CA ARG A 93 4.85 3.44 8.17
C ARG A 93 4.52 2.58 9.36
N LYS A 94 5.06 2.91 10.53
CA LYS A 94 4.74 2.27 11.81
C LYS A 94 3.22 2.14 11.82
N ARG A 95 2.72 0.93 11.60
CA ARG A 95 1.27 0.72 11.50
C ARG A 95 0.82 0.58 12.93
N GLU A 96 0.33 1.67 13.48
CA GLU A 96 -0.23 1.72 14.82
C GLU A 96 -1.39 0.72 14.99
N THR A 97 -1.92 0.18 13.88
CA THR A 97 -2.96 -0.85 13.82
C THR A 97 -2.44 -2.26 13.52
N ARG A 98 -1.11 -2.49 13.49
CA ARG A 98 -0.54 -3.79 13.10
C ARG A 98 -1.07 -4.94 13.95
N VAL A 99 -1.07 -4.74 15.26
CA VAL A 99 -1.47 -5.79 16.21
C VAL A 99 -2.96 -6.13 16.06
N LEU A 100 -3.82 -5.13 15.82
CA LEU A 100 -5.24 -5.33 15.50
C LEU A 100 -5.42 -6.11 14.19
N GLU A 101 -4.62 -5.82 13.15
CA GLU A 101 -4.65 -6.55 11.89
C GLU A 101 -4.22 -8.02 12.09
N GLU A 102 -3.23 -8.29 12.95
CA GLU A 102 -2.76 -9.65 13.26
C GLU A 102 -3.84 -10.49 13.96
N GLU A 103 -4.53 -9.94 14.97
CA GLU A 103 -5.66 -10.62 15.62
C GLU A 103 -6.82 -10.87 14.65
N LEU A 104 -7.10 -9.91 13.76
CA LEU A 104 -8.12 -10.07 12.74
C LEU A 104 -7.75 -11.16 11.72
N CYS A 105 -6.48 -11.26 11.33
CA CYS A 105 -5.99 -12.35 10.49
C CYS A 105 -6.15 -13.72 11.16
N ALA A 106 -5.82 -13.82 12.46
CA ALA A 106 -5.98 -15.05 13.22
C ALA A 106 -7.45 -15.48 13.29
N TRP A 107 -8.37 -14.54 13.50
CA TRP A 107 -9.81 -14.81 13.46
C TRP A 107 -10.27 -15.29 12.08
N ILE A 108 -9.81 -14.67 10.98
CA ILE A 108 -10.13 -15.12 9.62
C ILE A 108 -9.63 -16.55 9.40
N ALA A 109 -8.41 -16.87 9.81
CA ALA A 109 -7.85 -18.22 9.69
C ALA A 109 -8.67 -19.25 10.47
N GLN A 110 -9.12 -18.93 11.69
CA GLN A 110 -10.00 -19.79 12.47
C GLN A 110 -11.35 -20.02 11.76
N CYS A 111 -11.94 -18.99 11.14
CA CYS A 111 -13.15 -19.16 10.35
C CYS A 111 -12.94 -20.05 9.12
N GLU A 112 -11.79 -19.95 8.46
CA GLU A 112 -11.44 -20.81 7.32
C GLU A 112 -11.25 -22.27 7.74
N GLU A 113 -10.60 -22.51 8.88
CA GLU A 113 -10.42 -23.86 9.46
C GLU A 113 -11.76 -24.51 9.83
N LEU A 114 -12.69 -23.73 10.40
CA LEU A 114 -14.04 -24.18 10.73
C LEU A 114 -14.94 -24.38 9.50
N GLY A 115 -14.42 -24.18 8.28
CA GLY A 115 -15.17 -24.36 7.04
C GLY A 115 -16.29 -23.34 6.84
N MET A 116 -16.21 -22.19 7.51
CA MET A 116 -17.23 -21.15 7.39
C MET A 116 -17.30 -20.61 5.96
N PRO A 117 -18.49 -20.27 5.46
CA PRO A 117 -18.63 -19.67 4.14
C PRO A 117 -17.84 -18.36 4.04
N ARG A 118 -17.46 -17.98 2.82
CA ARG A 118 -16.64 -16.80 2.53
C ARG A 118 -17.05 -15.59 3.36
N LEU A 119 -16.16 -15.15 4.24
CA LEU A 119 -16.40 -14.00 5.12
C LEU A 119 -16.70 -12.75 4.31
N THR A 120 -17.83 -12.11 4.63
CA THR A 120 -18.24 -10.86 3.99
C THR A 120 -17.44 -9.68 4.55
N GLY A 121 -17.30 -8.62 3.73
CA GLY A 121 -16.60 -7.41 4.16
C GLY A 121 -17.25 -6.71 5.37
N SER A 122 -18.55 -6.88 5.58
CA SER A 122 -19.24 -6.41 6.79
C SER A 122 -18.85 -7.23 8.02
N ALA A 123 -18.79 -8.56 7.91
CA ALA A 123 -18.35 -9.43 9.02
C ALA A 123 -16.92 -9.08 9.46
N ILE A 124 -16.01 -8.89 8.51
CA ILE A 124 -14.61 -8.49 8.79
C ILE A 124 -14.57 -7.13 9.50
N ARG A 125 -15.36 -6.15 9.06
CA ARG A 125 -15.42 -4.83 9.73
C ARG A 125 -15.99 -4.90 11.13
N ASN A 126 -17.06 -5.67 11.33
CA ASN A 126 -17.67 -5.85 12.65
C ASN A 126 -16.69 -6.50 13.62
N GLN A 127 -15.96 -7.54 13.17
CA GLN A 127 -14.95 -8.16 14.00
C GLN A 127 -13.80 -7.21 14.32
N ALA A 128 -13.33 -6.44 13.34
CA ALA A 128 -12.29 -5.44 13.56
C ALA A 128 -12.70 -4.39 14.60
N GLN A 129 -13.97 -3.96 14.60
CA GLN A 129 -14.53 -3.08 15.62
C GLN A 129 -14.62 -3.73 17.00
N THR A 130 -14.94 -5.03 17.07
CA THR A 130 -14.96 -5.78 18.32
C THR A 130 -13.57 -5.86 18.92
N ILE A 131 -12.59 -6.33 18.13
CA ILE A 131 -11.17 -6.39 18.52
C ILE A 131 -10.67 -5.01 18.99
N CYS A 132 -11.01 -3.94 18.26
CA CYS A 132 -10.63 -2.58 18.63
C CYS A 132 -11.18 -2.16 19.99
N ARG A 133 -12.45 -2.46 20.26
CA ARG A 133 -13.10 -2.15 21.54
C ARG A 133 -12.48 -2.94 22.69
N GLU A 134 -12.25 -4.23 22.48
CA GLU A 134 -11.60 -5.10 23.47
C GLU A 134 -10.19 -4.61 23.79
N ARG A 135 -9.41 -4.20 22.78
CA ARG A 135 -8.07 -3.63 22.96
C ARG A 135 -8.11 -2.31 23.72
N LEU A 136 -9.02 -1.40 23.37
CA LEU A 136 -9.17 -0.12 24.06
C LEU A 136 -9.57 -0.28 25.54
N ALA A 137 -10.24 -1.37 25.88
CA ALA A 137 -10.63 -1.70 27.26
C ALA A 137 -9.48 -2.28 28.11
N ARG A 138 -8.34 -2.65 27.51
CA ARG A 138 -7.19 -3.14 28.27
C ARG A 138 -6.37 -1.98 28.83
N ASP A 139 -5.81 -2.18 30.02
CA ASP A 139 -4.96 -1.20 30.70
C ASP A 139 -3.48 -1.29 30.30
N ASP A 140 -3.10 -2.32 29.54
CA ASP A 140 -1.72 -2.62 29.13
C ASP A 140 -1.29 -1.92 27.82
N ILE A 141 -2.19 -1.20 27.15
CA ILE A 141 -1.89 -0.54 25.88
C ILE A 141 -1.21 0.82 26.08
N SER A 142 -0.24 1.14 25.21
CA SER A 142 0.42 2.45 25.23
C SER A 142 -0.57 3.58 24.91
N SER A 143 -0.30 4.78 25.44
CA SER A 143 -1.05 5.99 25.12
C SER A 143 -1.08 6.27 23.60
N GLU A 144 0.04 6.01 22.90
CA GLU A 144 0.12 6.14 21.44
C GLU A 144 -0.82 5.17 20.72
N GLU A 145 -0.84 3.91 21.15
CA GLU A 145 -1.69 2.87 20.57
C GLU A 145 -3.17 3.17 20.84
N ARG A 146 -3.50 3.64 22.05
CA ARG A 146 -4.84 4.06 22.43
C ARG A 146 -5.33 5.24 21.58
N ALA A 147 -4.48 6.23 21.33
CA ALA A 147 -4.79 7.35 20.43
C ALA A 147 -5.00 6.88 18.98
N ALA A 148 -4.16 5.97 18.49
CA ALA A 148 -4.27 5.45 17.13
C ALA A 148 -5.53 4.60 16.92
N LEU A 149 -5.84 3.72 17.86
CA LEU A 149 -7.03 2.85 17.82
C LEU A 149 -8.31 3.68 17.95
N SER A 150 -8.34 4.69 18.82
CA SER A 150 -9.51 5.58 18.95
C SER A 150 -9.75 6.44 17.71
N ALA A 151 -8.70 6.81 16.97
CA ALA A 151 -8.80 7.53 15.71
C ALA A 151 -9.14 6.63 14.51
N LEU A 152 -9.08 5.30 14.67
CA LEU A 152 -9.22 4.35 13.57
C LEU A 152 -10.66 4.29 13.05
N ARG A 153 -10.82 4.52 11.75
CA ARG A 153 -12.11 4.38 11.05
C ARG A 153 -12.10 3.16 10.14
N PHE A 154 -12.98 2.19 10.44
CA PHE A 154 -13.22 0.97 9.64
C PHE A 154 -14.00 1.27 8.35
N SER A 155 -13.48 2.21 7.55
CA SER A 155 -14.04 2.61 6.26
C SER A 155 -13.87 1.53 5.18
N ASN A 156 -14.56 1.69 4.06
CA ASN A 156 -14.36 0.82 2.89
C ASN A 156 -12.92 0.88 2.37
N GLY A 157 -12.27 2.04 2.46
CA GLY A 157 -10.85 2.19 2.07
C GLY A 157 -9.91 1.43 2.99
N TRP A 158 -10.16 1.46 4.30
CA TRP A 158 -9.41 0.65 5.26
C TRP A 158 -9.57 -0.85 4.96
N LEU A 159 -10.82 -1.32 4.79
CA LEU A 159 -11.12 -2.72 4.48
C LEU A 159 -10.43 -3.17 3.19
N HIS A 160 -10.53 -2.38 2.13
CA HIS A 160 -9.86 -2.67 0.87
C HIS A 160 -8.35 -2.78 1.05
N GLY A 161 -7.75 -1.83 1.79
CA GLY A 161 -6.34 -1.85 2.14
C GLY A 161 -5.95 -3.11 2.91
N PHE A 162 -6.70 -3.46 3.96
CA PHE A 162 -6.49 -4.67 4.76
C PHE A 162 -6.56 -5.92 3.89
N GLN A 163 -7.62 -6.12 3.12
CA GLN A 163 -7.79 -7.30 2.28
C GLN A 163 -6.71 -7.42 1.20
N THR A 164 -6.27 -6.30 0.62
CA THR A 164 -5.17 -6.29 -0.35
C THR A 164 -3.90 -6.82 0.30
N ARG A 165 -3.61 -6.41 1.54
CA ARG A 165 -2.43 -6.87 2.29
C ARG A 165 -2.56 -8.33 2.72
N TYR A 166 -3.74 -8.71 3.22
CA TYR A 166 -4.03 -10.07 3.65
C TYR A 166 -3.85 -11.08 2.50
N ARG A 167 -4.41 -10.79 1.32
CA ARG A 167 -4.26 -11.67 0.15
C ARG A 167 -2.81 -11.80 -0.31
N SER A 168 -2.06 -10.69 -0.30
CA SER A 168 -0.64 -10.71 -0.62
C SER A 168 0.20 -11.50 0.39
N ALA A 169 -0.18 -11.48 1.67
CA ALA A 169 0.46 -12.28 2.71
C ALA A 169 0.09 -13.76 2.65
N ALA A 170 -1.13 -14.09 2.22
CA ALA A 170 -1.58 -15.47 2.05
C ALA A 170 -0.98 -16.17 0.81
N HIS A 171 -0.53 -15.42 -0.21
CA HIS A 171 0.02 -15.95 -1.46
C HIS A 171 1.55 -15.85 -1.58
N GLY A 172 2.23 -15.15 -0.66
CA GLY A 172 3.69 -15.11 -0.58
C GLY A 172 4.17 -15.84 0.67
N ASP A 173 5.25 -16.63 0.56
CA ASP A 173 5.94 -17.38 1.63
C ASP A 173 6.48 -16.48 2.78
N GLY A 174 5.62 -15.68 3.41
CA GLY A 174 5.99 -14.65 4.37
C GLY A 174 4.87 -14.41 5.36
N GLY A 175 4.60 -15.42 6.19
CA GLY A 175 4.03 -15.30 7.53
C GLY A 175 2.62 -14.70 7.62
N CYS A 176 1.61 -15.57 7.54
CA CYS A 176 0.39 -15.54 8.38
C CYS A 176 -0.56 -16.71 8.08
N SER A 177 -0.32 -17.52 7.04
CA SER A 177 -1.04 -18.78 6.85
C SER A 177 -0.21 -19.94 7.36
N GLY A 178 -0.61 -20.49 8.50
CA GLY A 178 -0.55 -21.94 8.65
C GLY A 178 -1.46 -22.52 7.58
N ASN A 179 -0.89 -23.17 6.57
CA ASN A 179 -1.57 -24.31 6.02
C ASN A 179 -0.60 -25.34 5.47
N ALA A 180 -0.78 -26.55 5.98
CA ALA A 180 -0.13 -27.76 5.56
C ALA A 180 -0.33 -27.95 4.05
N ARG A 181 0.79 -28.18 3.35
CA ARG A 181 0.77 -28.64 1.97
C ARG A 181 0.07 -30.00 1.93
N THR A 182 -1.10 -30.04 1.33
CA THR A 182 -1.80 -31.27 0.96
C THR A 182 -1.03 -31.96 -0.16
N GLY A 183 -0.14 -32.87 0.24
CA GLY A 183 0.40 -33.91 -0.62
C GLY A 183 -0.57 -35.10 -0.67
N GLN A 184 -1.36 -35.15 -1.73
CA GLN A 184 -1.70 -36.33 -2.53
C GLN A 184 -1.44 -37.72 -1.88
N GLN A 185 -2.48 -38.53 -1.66
CA GLN A 185 -2.83 -39.66 -2.54
C GLN A 185 -4.11 -40.39 -2.11
N ARG A 186 -4.74 -40.98 -3.12
CA ARG A 186 -6.03 -41.66 -3.13
C ARG A 186 -5.98 -43.03 -2.44
N GLY A 187 -7.09 -43.43 -1.81
CA GLY A 187 -7.35 -44.84 -1.51
C GLY A 187 -8.60 -45.09 -0.67
N ARG A 188 -9.74 -45.36 -1.35
CA ARG A 188 -10.72 -46.46 -1.07
C ARG A 188 -10.94 -46.86 0.41
N LYS A 189 -12.14 -46.91 1.01
CA LYS A 189 -13.53 -47.22 0.59
C LYS A 189 -14.51 -46.71 1.69
N PRO A 190 -15.83 -46.60 1.42
CA PRO A 190 -16.82 -46.26 2.44
C PRO A 190 -17.22 -47.51 3.26
N VAL A 191 -17.39 -47.36 4.57
CA VAL A 191 -18.10 -48.34 5.41
C VAL A 191 -19.09 -47.60 6.30
N THR A 192 -20.34 -47.66 5.83
CA THR A 192 -21.62 -47.87 6.52
C THR A 192 -21.72 -47.55 8.02
N MET A 193 -22.66 -46.65 8.33
CA MET A 193 -23.33 -46.49 9.63
C MET A 193 -23.85 -47.82 10.18
N LEU A 194 -23.66 -48.09 11.47
CA LEU A 194 -24.61 -48.88 12.25
C LEU A 194 -24.58 -48.46 13.72
N SER A 195 -25.72 -47.94 14.16
CA SER A 195 -26.12 -47.76 15.55
C SER A 195 -26.05 -49.08 16.32
N VAL A 196 -25.50 -49.10 17.54
CA VAL A 196 -25.89 -50.07 18.59
C VAL A 196 -25.74 -49.41 19.97
N LEU A 197 -26.82 -49.51 20.74
CA LEU A 197 -26.94 -49.22 22.17
C LEU A 197 -25.98 -50.05 23.02
N ASN A 198 -25.45 -49.47 24.10
CA ASN A 198 -25.78 -49.90 25.47
C ASN A 198 -25.40 -48.80 26.47
#